data_AF-S2E9Q5-F1
#
_entry.id   AF-S2E9Q5-F1
#
_cell.length_a   1.000
_cell.length_b   1.000
_cell.length_c   1.000
_cell.angle_alpha   90.00
_cell.angle_beta   90.00
_cell.angle_gamma   90.00
#
_symmetry.space_group_name_H-M   'P 1'
#
loop_
_entity.id
_entity.type
_entity.pdbx_description
1 polymer ?
#
loop_
_entity_poly.entity_id
_entity_poly.type
_entity_poly.pdbx_seq_one_letter_code
_entity_poly.pdbx_strand_id
1 'polypeptide(L)'
;RDHAGVGTFYDPFAAQKIFDDYPELEIIPVFFPAFFYCRKCLTYTNPKACPHGDDAKEQISGTKLRQMIDEGKSPSEFILRPEVSKVILEYPHPFVD
;
A
#
# COMPACT_ATOMS: atom_id res chain seq x y z
N ARG A 1 4.46 -6.99 1.63
CA ARG A 1 4.05 -7.43 0.27
C ARG A 1 4.88 -6.66 -0.75
N ASP A 2 5.37 -7.32 -1.81
CA ASP A 2 6.09 -6.73 -2.97
C ASP A 2 7.28 -5.83 -2.58
N HIS A 3 7.98 -6.14 -1.48
CA HIS A 3 9.11 -5.32 -1.02
C HIS A 3 10.27 -5.44 -2.01
N ALA A 4 10.74 -4.29 -2.54
CA ALA A 4 11.72 -4.20 -3.63
C ALA A 4 11.34 -4.98 -4.91
N GLY A 5 10.06 -5.28 -5.11
CA GLY A 5 9.56 -5.97 -6.29
C GLY A 5 9.39 -5.03 -7.50
N VAL A 6 9.38 -5.61 -8.70
CA VAL A 6 9.02 -4.95 -9.95
C VAL A 6 7.99 -5.81 -10.67
N GLY A 7 6.91 -5.20 -11.19
CA GLY A 7 5.86 -5.89 -11.94
C GLY A 7 5.34 -7.15 -11.25
N THR A 8 5.33 -8.26 -11.99
CA THR A 8 4.94 -9.60 -11.51
C THR A 8 6.12 -10.57 -11.52
N PHE A 9 7.35 -10.08 -11.43
CA PHE A 9 8.55 -10.91 -11.51
C PHE A 9 8.71 -11.86 -10.31
N TYR A 10 8.14 -11.51 -9.16
CA TYR A 10 8.25 -12.27 -7.92
C TYR A 10 6.88 -12.54 -7.31
N ASP A 11 6.77 -13.63 -6.52
CA ASP A 11 5.65 -13.85 -5.62
C ASP A 11 5.54 -12.68 -4.62
N PRO A 12 4.32 -12.20 -4.26
CA PRO A 12 4.17 -11.00 -3.45
C PRO A 12 4.74 -11.06 -2.02
N PHE A 13 5.08 -12.26 -1.55
CA PHE A 13 5.70 -12.46 -0.25
C PHE A 13 7.08 -13.16 -0.34
N ALA A 14 7.68 -13.24 -1.53
CA ALA A 14 9.02 -13.81 -1.73
C ALA A 14 10.07 -13.15 -0.83
N ALA A 15 10.04 -11.81 -0.73
CA ALA A 15 10.96 -11.04 0.12
C ALA A 15 10.75 -11.27 1.64
N GLN A 16 9.66 -11.93 2.06
CA GLN A 16 9.49 -12.38 3.44
C GLN A 16 10.00 -13.80 3.62
N LYS A 17 9.63 -14.71 2.69
CA LYS A 17 10.03 -16.12 2.72
C LYS A 17 11.54 -16.30 2.67
N ILE A 18 12.27 -15.43 1.96
CA ILE A 18 13.73 -15.51 1.86
C ILE A 18 14.45 -15.44 3.21
N PHE A 19 13.85 -14.85 4.25
CA PHE A 19 14.47 -14.82 5.58
C PHE A 19 14.57 -16.20 6.24
N ASP A 20 13.77 -17.18 5.80
CA ASP A 20 13.90 -18.57 6.27
C ASP A 20 15.27 -19.16 5.89
N ASP A 21 15.94 -18.60 4.87
CA ASP A 21 17.27 -19.02 4.40
C ASP A 21 18.42 -18.36 5.18
N TYR A 22 18.16 -17.33 5.99
CA TYR A 22 19.17 -16.54 6.71
C TYR A 22 18.86 -16.41 8.22
N PRO A 23 18.83 -17.53 8.97
CA PRO A 23 18.52 -17.52 10.40
C PRO A 23 19.59 -16.86 11.28
N GLU A 24 20.78 -16.62 10.74
CA GLU A 24 21.92 -16.02 11.44
C GLU A 24 21.83 -14.50 11.60
N LEU A 25 20.85 -13.86 10.96
CA LEU A 25 20.69 -12.42 11.06
C LEU A 25 20.34 -12.00 12.49
N GLU A 26 21.15 -11.10 13.07
CA GLU A 26 20.93 -10.54 14.41
C GLU A 26 19.83 -9.45 14.44
N ILE A 27 18.99 -9.39 13.40
CA ILE A 27 17.84 -8.50 13.29
C ILE A 27 16.58 -9.33 13.04
N ILE A 28 15.50 -8.99 13.74
CA ILE A 28 14.22 -9.67 13.60
C ILE A 28 13.37 -8.93 12.57
N PRO A 29 13.05 -9.53 11.41
CA PRO A 29 12.16 -8.91 10.45
C PRO A 29 10.71 -8.91 10.98
N VAL A 30 9.99 -7.81 10.72
CA VAL A 30 8.56 -7.71 11.04
C VAL A 30 7.76 -7.86 9.76
N PHE A 31 7.04 -8.98 9.64
CA PHE A 31 6.28 -9.29 8.44
C PHE A 31 4.85 -8.76 8.50
N PHE A 32 4.47 -8.04 7.44
CA PHE A 32 3.13 -7.50 7.28
C PHE A 32 2.37 -8.15 6.10
N PRO A 33 1.06 -8.43 6.27
CA PRO A 33 0.18 -8.79 5.17
C PRO A 33 -0.12 -7.57 4.28
N ALA A 34 -0.96 -7.75 3.27
CA ALA A 34 -1.55 -6.62 2.55
C ALA A 34 -2.59 -5.91 3.43
N PHE A 35 -2.53 -4.58 3.47
CA PHE A 35 -3.51 -3.74 4.15
C PHE A 35 -4.54 -3.17 3.18
N PHE A 36 -5.72 -2.86 3.71
CA PHE A 36 -6.79 -2.14 3.04
C PHE A 36 -7.55 -1.29 4.05
N TYR A 37 -8.23 -0.25 3.59
CA TYR A 37 -9.17 0.47 4.44
C TYR A 37 -10.51 -0.28 4.42
N CYS A 38 -11.12 -0.51 5.58
CA CYS A 38 -12.44 -1.14 5.66
C CYS A 38 -13.49 -0.12 6.07
N ARG A 39 -14.47 0.12 5.20
CA ARG A 39 -15.58 1.07 5.47
C ARG A 39 -16.51 0.61 6.60
N LYS A 40 -16.55 -0.69 6.91
CA LYS A 40 -17.33 -1.23 8.04
C LYS A 40 -16.57 -1.12 9.37
N CYS A 41 -15.25 -1.31 9.36
CA CYS A 41 -14.42 -1.16 10.56
C CYS A 41 -13.97 0.30 10.80
N LEU A 42 -14.11 1.17 9.80
CA LEU A 42 -13.65 2.56 9.81
C LEU A 42 -12.16 2.71 10.13
N THR A 43 -11.34 1.75 9.66
CA THR A 43 -9.91 1.74 9.92
C THR A 43 -9.13 0.95 8.86
N TYR A 44 -7.83 1.21 8.78
CA TYR A 44 -6.90 0.35 8.07
C TYR A 44 -6.74 -0.97 8.81
N THR A 45 -6.90 -2.04 8.07
CA THR A 45 -6.88 -3.40 8.60
C THR A 45 -6.34 -4.36 7.55
N ASN A 46 -6.33 -5.64 7.87
CA ASN A 46 -5.82 -6.70 7.02
C ASN A 46 -6.72 -7.94 7.12
N PRO A 47 -6.55 -8.94 6.23
CA PRO A 47 -7.41 -10.12 6.20
C PRO A 47 -7.40 -10.96 7.49
N LYS A 48 -6.36 -10.85 8.34
CA LYS A 48 -6.30 -11.57 9.62
C LYS A 48 -7.16 -10.92 10.71
N ALA A 49 -7.36 -9.60 10.61
CA ALA A 49 -8.06 -8.81 11.64
C ALA A 49 -9.47 -8.37 11.24
N CYS A 50 -9.83 -8.46 9.95
CA CYS A 50 -11.11 -8.02 9.44
C CYS A 50 -11.83 -9.16 8.70
N PRO A 51 -13.05 -9.55 9.14
CA PRO A 51 -13.82 -10.61 8.50
C PRO A 51 -14.63 -10.13 7.29
N HIS A 52 -14.61 -8.83 6.97
CA HIS A 52 -15.45 -8.27 5.91
C HIS A 52 -14.91 -8.56 4.50
N GLY A 53 -15.85 -8.81 3.58
CA GLY A 53 -15.58 -9.05 2.16
C GLY A 53 -15.15 -7.81 1.40
N ASP A 54 -14.86 -7.99 0.11
CA ASP A 54 -14.33 -6.94 -0.78
C ASP A 54 -15.32 -5.76 -0.98
N ASP A 55 -16.61 -5.99 -0.76
CA ASP A 55 -17.67 -4.96 -0.74
C ASP A 55 -17.44 -3.87 0.31
N ALA A 56 -16.72 -4.19 1.39
CA ALA A 56 -16.40 -3.27 2.46
C ALA A 56 -14.98 -2.71 2.37
N LYS A 57 -14.15 -3.22 1.44
CA LYS A 57 -12.75 -2.83 1.30
C LYS A 57 -12.63 -1.63 0.37
N GLU A 58 -11.64 -0.81 0.66
CA GLU A 58 -11.19 0.28 -0.17
C GLU A 58 -9.68 0.18 -0.31
N GLN A 59 -9.23 0.10 -1.56
CA GLN A 59 -7.82 0.03 -1.91
C GLN A 59 -7.65 0.68 -3.29
N ILE A 60 -6.58 1.44 -3.47
CA ILE A 60 -6.19 2.01 -4.74
C ILE A 60 -4.85 1.40 -5.17
N SER A 61 -4.69 1.10 -6.46
CA SER A 61 -3.38 0.70 -6.99
C SER A 61 -2.46 1.93 -7.08
N GLY A 62 -1.15 1.73 -6.97
CA GLY A 62 -0.18 2.81 -7.15
C GLY A 62 -0.32 3.50 -8.52
N THR A 63 -0.57 2.72 -9.58
CA THR A 63 -0.84 3.25 -10.92
C THR A 63 -2.06 4.16 -10.95
N LYS A 64 -3.16 3.74 -10.33
CA LYS A 64 -4.38 4.56 -10.29
C LYS A 64 -4.19 5.80 -9.43
N LEU A 65 -3.48 5.69 -8.31
CA LEU A 65 -3.16 6.83 -7.46
C LEU A 65 -2.32 7.87 -8.21
N ARG A 66 -1.27 7.46 -8.92
CA ARG A 66 -0.45 8.36 -9.74
C ARG A 66 -1.27 9.03 -10.84
N GLN A 67 -2.07 8.25 -11.58
CA GLN A 67 -2.98 8.80 -12.59
C GLN A 67 -3.92 9.87 -12.00
N MET A 68 -4.48 9.65 -10.81
CA MET A 68 -5.35 10.65 -10.18
C MET A 68 -4.59 11.93 -9.85
N ILE A 69 -3.37 11.81 -9.32
CA ILE A 69 -2.51 12.95 -9.00
C ILE A 69 -2.13 13.72 -10.28
N ASP A 70 -1.77 13.03 -11.36
CA ASP A 70 -1.50 13.64 -12.68
C ASP A 70 -2.71 14.39 -13.24
N GLU A 71 -3.92 13.88 -12.97
CA GLU A 71 -5.19 14.54 -13.33
C GLU A 71 -5.57 15.70 -12.37
N GLY A 72 -4.73 16.04 -11.40
CA GLY A 72 -4.99 17.06 -10.39
C GLY A 72 -6.04 16.67 -9.35
N LYS A 73 -6.33 15.37 -9.19
CA LYS A 73 -7.36 14.84 -8.30
C LYS A 73 -6.74 14.18 -7.06
N SER A 74 -7.28 14.51 -5.90
CA SER A 74 -6.97 13.78 -4.66
C SER A 74 -7.74 12.46 -4.61
N PRO A 75 -7.14 11.36 -4.11
CA PRO A 75 -7.93 10.21 -3.68
C PRO A 75 -8.81 10.57 -2.46
N SER A 76 -9.66 9.62 -2.06
CA SER A 76 -10.44 9.65 -0.81
C SER A 76 -9.56 9.98 0.41
N GLU A 77 -10.10 10.71 1.39
CA GLU A 77 -9.41 11.04 2.65
C GLU A 77 -9.04 9.79 3.47
N PHE A 78 -9.73 8.67 3.21
CA PHE A 78 -9.41 7.37 3.80
C PHE A 78 -8.19 6.72 3.16
N ILE A 79 -7.83 7.12 1.94
CA ILE A 79 -6.66 6.61 1.21
C ILE A 79 -5.44 7.49 1.44
N LEU A 80 -5.60 8.81 1.35
CA LEU A 80 -4.53 9.76 1.57
C LEU A 80 -5.06 10.92 2.40
N ARG A 81 -4.30 11.31 3.42
CA ARG A 81 -4.66 12.45 4.27
C ARG A 81 -4.78 13.73 3.43
N PRO A 82 -5.84 14.54 3.59
CA PRO A 82 -6.04 15.73 2.76
C PRO A 82 -4.86 16.70 2.75
N GLU A 83 -4.19 16.88 3.89
CA GLU A 83 -3.01 17.72 4.02
C GLU A 83 -1.80 17.19 3.21
N VAL A 84 -1.66 15.86 3.10
CA VAL A 84 -0.61 15.23 2.30
C VAL A 84 -0.97 15.32 0.81
N SER A 85 -2.22 15.03 0.44
CA SER A 85 -2.71 15.20 -0.94
C SER A 85 -2.46 16.62 -1.45
N LYS A 86 -2.76 17.63 -0.62
CA LYS A 86 -2.54 19.04 -0.95
C LYS A 86 -1.08 19.33 -1.26
N VAL A 87 -0.16 18.90 -0.39
CA VAL A 87 1.28 19.10 -0.61
C VAL A 87 1.76 18.45 -1.90
N ILE A 88 1.29 17.25 -2.21
CA ILE A 88 1.65 16.55 -3.46
C ILE A 88 1.11 17.29 -4.69
N LEU A 89 -0.16 17.71 -4.66
CA LEU A 89 -0.81 18.39 -5.79
C LEU A 89 -0.28 19.81 -6.04
N GLU A 90 0.23 20.49 -5.01
CA GLU A 90 0.88 21.79 -5.14
C GLU A 90 2.31 21.68 -5.71
N TYR A 91 2.90 20.48 -5.74
CA TYR A 91 4.23 20.27 -6.28
C TYR A 91 4.20 20.17 -7.82
N PRO A 92 4.97 20.99 -8.57
CA PRO A 92 4.85 21.08 -10.03
C PRO A 92 5.12 19.78 -10.80
N HIS A 93 6.00 18.92 -10.29
CA HIS A 93 6.40 17.67 -10.95
C HIS A 93 6.41 16.53 -9.93
N PRO A 94 5.24 16.03 -9.49
CA PRO A 94 5.12 15.08 -8.38
C PRO A 94 5.73 13.70 -8.67
N PHE A 95 6.03 13.42 -9.94
CA PHE A 95 6.65 12.17 -10.38
C PHE A 95 7.90 12.45 -11.22
N VAL A 96 8.80 11.48 -11.20
CA VAL A 96 10.00 11.46 -12.06
C VAL A 96 9.60 10.83 -13.39
N ASP A 97 10.03 11.46 -14.49
CA ASP A 97 9.84 10.97 -15.87
C ASP A 97 10.62 9.67 -16.15
#